data_AF-A0A376MAE9-F1
#
_entry.id   AF-A0A376MAE9-F1
#
_cell.length_a   1.000
_cell.length_b   1.000
_cell.length_c   1.000
_cell.angle_alpha   90.00
_cell.angle_beta   90.00
_cell.angle_gamma   90.00
#
_symmetry.space_group_name_H-M   'P 1'
#
loop_
_entity.id
_entity.type
_entity.pdbx_description
1 polymer ?
#
loop_
_entity_poly.entity_id
_entity_poly.type
_entity_poly.pdbx_seq_one_letter_code
_entity_poly.pdbx_strand_id
1 'polypeptide(L)'
;MCLLAPENPYPIYALPPLVRNAIIETQKNTQAPLAMVATSALTAISIACQNQIDVCRPGNLHGPVNLYSLILADSGERKTTVDKVFMKAFYLRDEALAEEYAKLVENYSTEKEIWEQKQKALESKFHKEIRAGKDYKATESELETHLNKPPVPPQIRRTIFNETTIEGMLKYYSDSNRSFALVSSEGG
;
A
#
# COMPACT_ATOMS: atom_id res chain seq x y z
N MET A 1 -30.14 -11.81 32.13
CA MET A 1 -29.09 -12.72 32.64
C MET A 1 -28.34 -13.22 31.42
N CYS A 2 -27.18 -12.66 31.12
CA CYS A 2 -26.44 -12.95 29.90
C CYS A 2 -25.79 -14.33 30.03
N LEU A 3 -26.24 -15.29 29.21
CA LEU A 3 -25.62 -16.61 29.05
C LEU A 3 -24.35 -16.45 28.22
N LEU A 4 -23.29 -15.88 28.80
CA LEU A 4 -21.95 -16.01 28.21
C LEU A 4 -21.46 -17.43 28.53
N ALA A 5 -21.14 -18.18 27.47
CA ALA A 5 -20.49 -19.48 27.56
C ALA A 5 -19.24 -19.39 28.48
N PRO A 6 -18.82 -20.50 29.12
CA PRO A 6 -17.60 -20.50 29.93
C PRO A 6 -16.43 -19.94 29.13
N GLU A 7 -15.67 -19.02 29.73
CA GLU A 7 -14.49 -18.40 29.11
C GLU A 7 -13.46 -19.49 28.80
N ASN A 8 -13.44 -19.95 27.55
CA ASN A 8 -12.32 -20.74 27.06
C ASN A 8 -11.13 -19.79 26.86
N PRO A 9 -9.98 -20.03 27.52
CA PRO A 9 -8.82 -19.18 27.36
C PRO A 9 -8.34 -19.21 25.90
N TYR A 10 -7.78 -18.08 25.43
CA TYR A 10 -7.23 -18.00 24.09
C TYR A 10 -6.15 -19.08 23.88
N PRO A 11 -6.19 -19.86 22.78
CA PRO A 11 -5.33 -21.04 22.59
C PRO A 11 -3.91 -20.66 22.14
N ILE A 12 -3.19 -19.89 22.96
CA ILE A 12 -1.88 -19.33 22.65
C ILE A 12 -0.82 -20.39 22.29
N TYR A 13 -0.95 -21.61 22.84
CA TYR A 13 -0.03 -22.72 22.57
C TYR A 13 -0.23 -23.40 21.22
N ALA A 14 -1.35 -23.12 20.52
CA ALA A 14 -1.57 -23.57 19.15
C ALA A 14 -0.75 -22.76 18.13
N LEU A 15 -0.24 -21.58 18.50
CA LEU A 15 0.57 -20.74 17.63
C LEU A 15 2.03 -21.23 17.58
N PRO A 16 2.71 -21.04 16.42
CA PRO A 16 4.14 -21.33 16.30
C PRO A 16 4.97 -20.61 17.38
N PRO A 17 6.04 -21.23 17.91
CA PRO A 17 6.79 -20.68 19.04
C PRO A 17 7.27 -19.23 18.86
N LEU A 18 7.69 -18.84 17.65
CA LEU A 18 8.14 -17.48 17.35
C LEU A 18 7.01 -16.45 17.57
N VAL A 19 5.86 -16.69 16.96
CA VAL A 19 4.67 -15.82 17.04
C VAL A 19 4.12 -15.83 18.47
N ARG A 20 4.03 -17.01 19.08
CA ARG A 20 3.58 -17.20 20.46
C ARG A 20 4.38 -16.39 21.46
N ASN A 21 5.71 -16.47 21.39
CA ASN A 21 6.59 -15.77 22.33
C ASN A 21 6.49 -14.25 22.17
N ALA A 22 6.39 -13.75 20.93
CA ALA A 22 6.19 -12.32 20.66
C ALA A 22 4.85 -11.80 21.23
N ILE A 23 3.78 -12.58 21.10
CA ILE A 23 2.47 -12.25 21.68
C ILE A 23 2.54 -12.23 23.20
N ILE A 24 3.12 -13.26 23.83
CA ILE A 24 3.23 -13.32 25.30
C ILE A 24 4.05 -12.13 25.84
N GLU A 25 5.16 -11.79 25.19
CA GLU A 25 6.00 -10.67 25.59
C GLU A 25 5.26 -9.33 25.44
N THR A 26 4.57 -9.14 24.31
CA THR A 26 3.76 -7.94 24.08
C THR A 26 2.61 -7.83 25.07
N GLN A 27 1.96 -8.95 25.40
CA GLN A 27 0.90 -9.00 26.42
C GLN A 27 1.44 -8.66 27.82
N LYS A 28 2.62 -9.14 28.21
CA LYS A 28 3.27 -8.74 29.46
C LYS A 28 3.61 -7.25 29.49
N ASN A 29 4.08 -6.67 28.39
CA ASN A 29 4.48 -5.27 28.35
C ASN A 29 3.27 -4.32 28.29
N THR A 30 2.24 -4.67 27.54
CA THR A 30 1.05 -3.83 27.35
C THR A 30 -0.05 -4.12 28.36
N GLN A 31 -0.02 -5.26 29.04
CA GLN A 31 -1.08 -5.73 29.93
C GLN A 31 -2.47 -5.77 29.25
N ALA A 32 -2.51 -5.91 27.92
CA ALA A 32 -3.74 -5.99 27.13
C ALA A 32 -4.27 -7.44 27.10
N PRO A 33 -5.58 -7.66 26.83
CA PRO A 33 -6.13 -9.00 26.69
C PRO A 33 -5.38 -9.85 25.66
N LEU A 34 -5.07 -11.10 25.99
CA LEU A 34 -4.23 -11.97 25.16
C LEU A 34 -4.78 -12.16 23.74
N ALA A 35 -6.10 -12.30 23.61
CA ALA A 35 -6.77 -12.41 22.32
C ALA A 35 -6.57 -11.16 21.45
N MET A 36 -6.58 -9.96 22.04
CA MET A 36 -6.34 -8.70 21.31
C MET A 36 -4.92 -8.65 20.75
N VAL A 37 -3.93 -8.99 21.58
CA VAL A 37 -2.52 -9.04 21.17
C VAL A 37 -2.30 -10.06 20.06
N ALA A 38 -2.94 -11.22 20.17
CA ALA A 38 -2.84 -12.25 19.15
C ALA A 38 -3.51 -11.85 17.82
N THR A 39 -4.70 -11.24 17.86
CA THR A 39 -5.38 -10.73 16.66
C THR A 39 -4.54 -9.66 15.95
N SER A 40 -3.91 -8.76 16.71
CA SER A 40 -3.01 -7.75 16.14
C SER A 40 -1.79 -8.37 15.46
N ALA A 41 -1.15 -9.36 16.10
CA ALA A 41 -0.04 -10.10 15.52
C ALA A 41 -0.44 -10.85 14.24
N LEU A 42 -1.60 -11.52 14.23
CA LEU A 42 -2.13 -12.23 13.05
C LEU A 42 -2.44 -11.27 11.90
N THR A 43 -2.94 -10.07 12.21
CA THR A 43 -3.20 -9.02 11.22
C THR A 43 -1.89 -8.59 10.55
N ALA A 44 -0.85 -8.29 11.33
CA ALA A 44 0.46 -7.96 10.81
C ALA A 44 1.06 -9.09 9.94
N ILE A 45 0.92 -10.35 10.35
CA ILE A 45 1.36 -11.51 9.56
C ILE A 45 0.62 -11.58 8.23
N SER A 46 -0.71 -11.40 8.24
CA SER A 46 -1.50 -11.40 7.01
C SER A 46 -1.01 -10.34 6.03
N ILE A 47 -0.72 -9.13 6.51
CA ILE A 47 -0.24 -8.02 5.67
C ILE A 47 1.13 -8.35 5.07
N ALA A 48 2.04 -8.93 5.86
CA ALA A 48 3.35 -9.34 5.37
C ALA A 48 3.27 -10.42 4.27
N CYS A 49 2.32 -11.35 4.38
CA CYS A 49 2.21 -12.50 3.50
C CYS A 49 1.33 -12.27 2.26
N GLN A 50 0.40 -11.32 2.29
CA GLN A 50 -0.63 -11.12 1.25
C GLN A 50 -0.05 -10.97 -0.16
N ASN A 51 1.11 -10.32 -0.31
CA ASN A 51 1.74 -10.11 -1.62
C ASN A 51 2.71 -11.24 -2.04
N GLN A 52 2.85 -12.28 -1.23
CA GLN A 52 3.89 -13.31 -1.38
C GLN A 52 3.32 -14.72 -1.51
N ILE A 53 2.10 -14.95 -1.02
CA ILE A 53 1.55 -16.30 -0.84
C ILE A 53 0.11 -16.35 -1.34
N ASP A 54 -0.15 -17.28 -2.25
CA ASP A 54 -1.49 -17.78 -2.55
C ASP A 54 -1.72 -19.13 -1.85
N VAL A 55 -2.95 -19.37 -1.42
CA VAL A 55 -3.39 -20.63 -0.82
C VAL A 55 -4.30 -21.40 -1.76
N CYS A 56 -4.09 -22.71 -1.84
CA CYS A 56 -4.95 -23.63 -2.57
C CYS A 56 -6.05 -24.17 -1.64
N ARG A 57 -7.30 -23.99 -2.05
CA ARG A 57 -8.50 -24.45 -1.35
C ARG A 57 -9.11 -25.66 -2.09
N PRO A 58 -9.96 -26.47 -1.42
CA PRO A 58 -10.65 -27.59 -2.08
C PRO A 58 -11.26 -27.19 -3.41
N GLY A 59 -11.11 -28.05 -4.42
CA GLY A 59 -11.49 -27.73 -5.81
C GLY A 59 -10.42 -27.00 -6.62
N ASN A 60 -9.15 -27.01 -6.19
CA ASN A 60 -8.02 -26.33 -6.85
C ASN A 60 -8.24 -24.82 -7.00
N LEU A 61 -8.90 -24.21 -6.00
CA LEU A 61 -9.19 -22.79 -5.98
C LEU A 61 -8.03 -22.04 -5.32
N HIS A 62 -7.21 -21.37 -6.12
CA HIS A 62 -6.11 -20.53 -5.65
C HIS A 62 -6.61 -19.12 -5.32
N GLY A 63 -5.97 -18.47 -4.35
CA GLY A 63 -6.25 -17.07 -4.03
C GLY A 63 -5.34 -16.55 -2.91
N PRO A 64 -5.26 -15.23 -2.74
CA PRO A 64 -4.33 -14.61 -1.81
C PRO A 64 -4.70 -14.90 -0.36
N VAL A 65 -3.69 -14.82 0.52
CA VAL A 65 -3.92 -14.83 1.97
C VAL A 65 -4.44 -13.47 2.44
N ASN A 66 -5.69 -13.43 2.88
CA ASN A 66 -6.32 -12.24 3.44
C ASN A 66 -6.95 -12.57 4.79
N LEU A 67 -6.70 -11.74 5.79
CA LEU A 67 -7.34 -11.81 7.10
C LEU A 67 -8.18 -10.56 7.34
N TYR A 68 -9.44 -10.76 7.72
CA TYR A 68 -10.31 -9.71 8.22
C TYR A 68 -10.33 -9.80 9.74
N SER A 69 -9.86 -8.74 10.40
CA SER A 69 -9.75 -8.66 11.86
C SER A 69 -10.65 -7.57 12.40
N LEU A 70 -11.40 -7.86 13.47
CA LEU A 70 -12.21 -6.91 14.20
C LEU A 70 -11.93 -7.09 15.70
N ILE A 71 -11.58 -6.00 16.37
CA ILE A 71 -11.34 -5.98 17.81
C ILE A 71 -12.37 -5.08 18.46
N LEU A 72 -13.31 -5.68 19.21
CA LEU A 72 -14.24 -4.96 20.07
C LEU A 72 -13.60 -4.82 21.46
N ALA A 73 -13.34 -3.59 21.87
CA ALA A 73 -12.90 -3.30 23.22
C ALA A 73 -13.33 -1.88 23.61
N ASP A 74 -13.43 -1.62 24.91
CA ASP A 74 -13.74 -0.30 25.43
C ASP A 74 -12.65 0.74 25.09
N SER A 75 -13.00 2.01 25.24
CA SER A 75 -12.02 3.09 25.11
C SER A 75 -10.94 2.93 26.19
N GLY A 76 -9.66 3.10 25.82
CA GLY A 76 -8.54 2.94 26.75
C GLY A 76 -8.00 1.51 26.89
N GLU A 77 -8.62 0.49 26.30
CA GLU A 77 -8.18 -0.92 26.32
C GLU A 77 -6.92 -1.20 25.45
N ARG A 78 -6.10 -0.18 25.21
CA ARG A 78 -4.77 -0.29 24.57
C ARG A 78 -4.74 -0.91 23.17
N LYS A 79 -5.88 -1.02 22.47
CA LYS A 79 -5.99 -1.49 21.07
C LYS A 79 -4.90 -0.90 20.16
N THR A 80 -4.89 0.43 20.04
CA THR A 80 -3.92 1.16 19.20
C THR A 80 -2.48 0.97 19.65
N THR A 81 -2.25 0.80 20.96
CA THR A 81 -0.90 0.56 21.50
C THR A 81 -0.36 -0.80 21.05
N VAL A 82 -1.20 -1.84 21.13
CA VAL A 82 -0.86 -3.19 20.68
C VAL A 82 -0.65 -3.23 19.17
N ASP A 83 -1.56 -2.60 18.40
CA ASP A 83 -1.42 -2.51 16.94
C ASP A 83 -0.11 -1.85 16.53
N LYS A 84 0.27 -0.74 17.18
CA LYS A 84 1.55 -0.08 16.91
C LYS A 84 2.76 -0.97 17.12
N VAL A 85 2.73 -1.94 18.04
CA VAL A 85 3.87 -2.85 18.26
C VAL A 85 4.13 -3.70 17.02
N PHE A 86 3.11 -4.38 16.51
CA PHE A 86 3.26 -5.27 15.35
C PHE A 86 3.27 -4.53 14.02
N MET A 87 2.62 -3.36 13.95
CA MET A 87 2.51 -2.58 12.73
C MET A 87 3.69 -1.63 12.48
N LYS A 88 4.55 -1.40 13.48
CA LYS A 88 5.68 -0.45 13.41
C LYS A 88 6.52 -0.58 12.15
N ALA A 89 6.87 -1.81 11.77
CA ALA A 89 7.73 -2.05 10.60
C ALA A 89 7.07 -1.60 9.29
N PHE A 90 5.74 -1.77 9.15
CA PHE A 90 5.02 -1.31 7.96
C PHE A 90 4.97 0.21 7.91
N TYR A 91 4.73 0.89 9.04
CA TYR A 91 4.73 2.35 9.09
C TYR A 91 6.08 2.94 8.72
N LEU A 92 7.18 2.41 9.27
CA LEU A 92 8.53 2.86 8.93
C LEU A 92 8.87 2.64 7.45
N ARG A 93 8.43 1.50 6.88
CA ARG A 93 8.60 1.22 5.46
C ARG A 93 7.81 2.19 4.59
N ASP A 94 6.55 2.41 4.92
CA ASP A 94 5.68 3.31 4.15
C ASP A 94 6.17 4.77 4.24
N GLU A 95 6.71 5.19 5.39
CA GLU A 95 7.37 6.50 5.55
C GLU A 95 8.60 6.65 4.64
N ALA A 96 9.51 5.67 4.65
CA ALA A 96 10.69 5.69 3.78
C ALA A 96 10.31 5.70 2.28
N LEU A 97 9.28 4.93 1.90
CA LEU A 97 8.79 4.92 0.52
C LEU A 97 8.09 6.23 0.12
N ALA A 98 7.41 6.90 1.06
CA ALA A 98 6.82 8.20 0.82
C ALA A 98 7.89 9.28 0.56
N GLU A 99 9.00 9.25 1.31
CA GLU A 99 10.15 10.14 1.08
C GLU A 99 10.81 9.89 -0.28
N GLU A 100 11.01 8.62 -0.65
CA GLU A 100 11.53 8.25 -1.98
C GLU A 100 10.60 8.71 -3.09
N TYR A 101 9.30 8.46 -2.93
CA TYR A 101 8.27 8.87 -3.88
C TYR A 101 8.23 10.39 -4.06
N ALA A 102 8.36 11.18 -2.99
CA ALA A 102 8.39 12.64 -3.07
C ALA A 102 9.52 13.14 -3.99
N LYS A 103 10.72 12.55 -3.87
CA LYS A 103 11.88 12.87 -4.74
C LYS A 103 11.60 12.47 -6.19
N LEU A 104 11.00 11.31 -6.42
CA LEU A 104 10.63 10.86 -7.77
C LEU A 104 9.59 11.78 -8.41
N VAL A 105 8.62 12.27 -7.64
CA VAL A 105 7.61 13.23 -8.12
C VAL A 105 8.24 14.55 -8.50
N GLU A 106 9.19 15.07 -7.72
CA GLU A 106 9.93 16.30 -8.02
C GLU A 106 10.71 16.15 -9.34
N ASN A 107 11.50 15.07 -9.48
CA ASN A 107 12.24 14.78 -10.70
C ASN A 107 11.31 14.66 -11.92
N TYR A 108 10.24 13.86 -11.79
CA TYR A 108 9.24 13.71 -12.84
C TYR A 108 8.60 15.04 -13.23
N SER A 109 8.26 15.90 -12.27
CA SER A 109 7.65 17.20 -12.56
C SER A 109 8.57 18.09 -13.39
N THR A 110 9.86 18.10 -13.08
CA THR A 110 10.88 18.86 -13.80
C THR A 110 11.11 18.28 -15.21
N GLU A 111 11.26 16.95 -15.31
CA GLU A 111 11.40 16.26 -16.60
C GLU A 111 10.19 16.50 -17.50
N LYS A 112 8.99 16.43 -16.93
CA LYS A 112 7.73 16.69 -17.63
C LYS A 112 7.67 18.12 -18.15
N GLU A 113 8.03 19.11 -17.34
CA GLU A 113 8.04 20.51 -17.78
C GLU A 113 9.01 20.72 -18.94
N ILE A 114 10.24 20.20 -18.84
CA ILE A 114 11.23 20.28 -19.92
C ILE A 114 10.71 19.59 -21.18
N TRP A 115 10.09 18.41 -21.03
CA TRP A 115 9.54 17.65 -22.13
C TRP A 115 8.40 18.40 -22.82
N GLU A 116 7.49 19.01 -22.06
CA GLU A 116 6.38 19.83 -22.59
C GLU A 116 6.89 21.10 -23.30
N GLN A 117 7.93 21.75 -22.77
CA GLN A 117 8.55 22.90 -23.44
C GLN A 117 9.20 22.52 -24.77
N LYS A 118 9.93 21.40 -24.82
CA LYS A 118 10.52 20.87 -26.06
C LYS A 118 9.45 20.49 -27.07
N GLN A 119 8.37 19.85 -26.62
CA GLN A 119 7.23 19.52 -27.47
C GLN A 119 6.65 20.79 -28.13
N LYS A 120 6.35 21.83 -27.34
CA LYS A 120 5.82 23.11 -27.86
C LYS A 120 6.76 23.78 -28.86
N ALA A 121 8.07 23.72 -28.61
CA ALA A 121 9.07 24.28 -29.51
C ALA A 121 9.12 23.53 -30.86
N LEU A 122 9.10 22.19 -30.83
CA LEU A 122 9.08 21.34 -32.02
C LEU A 122 7.78 21.51 -32.81
N GLU A 123 6.62 21.55 -32.14
CA GLU A 123 5.32 21.83 -32.77
C GLU A 123 5.31 23.20 -33.45
N SER A 124 5.83 24.24 -32.78
CA SER A 124 5.93 25.59 -33.35
C SER A 124 6.83 25.62 -34.60
N LYS A 125 7.98 24.92 -34.55
CA LYS A 125 8.91 24.80 -35.68
C LYS A 125 8.26 24.06 -36.86
N PHE A 126 7.62 22.91 -36.58
CA PHE A 126 6.91 22.10 -37.56
C PHE A 126 5.81 22.91 -38.28
N HIS A 127 4.98 23.62 -37.53
CA HIS A 127 3.95 24.49 -38.10
C HIS A 127 4.52 25.61 -38.99
N LYS A 128 5.67 26.21 -38.61
CA LYS A 128 6.33 27.25 -39.42
C LYS A 128 6.88 26.69 -40.73
N GLU A 129 7.50 25.51 -40.70
CA GLU A 129 8.06 24.85 -41.89
C GLU A 129 6.97 24.48 -42.89
N ILE A 130 5.85 23.92 -42.41
CA ILE A 130 4.66 23.65 -43.24
C ILE A 130 4.14 24.91 -43.92
N ARG A 131 3.93 26.00 -43.15
CA ARG A 131 3.41 27.26 -43.71
C ARG A 131 4.36 27.90 -44.72
N ALA A 132 5.66 27.73 -44.53
CA ALA A 132 6.69 28.26 -45.43
C ALA A 132 6.94 27.36 -46.66
N GLY A 133 6.28 26.21 -46.78
CA GLY A 133 6.52 25.24 -47.85
C GLY A 133 7.94 24.66 -47.85
N LYS A 134 8.61 24.64 -46.69
CA LYS A 134 9.95 24.09 -46.52
C LYS A 134 9.88 22.58 -46.28
N ASP A 135 10.99 21.88 -46.50
CA ASP A 135 11.12 20.49 -46.07
C ASP A 135 11.02 20.39 -44.54
N TYR A 136 10.02 19.65 -44.06
CA TYR A 136 9.68 19.50 -42.65
C TYR A 136 9.97 18.08 -42.12
N LYS A 137 10.44 17.15 -42.97
CA LYS A 137 10.60 15.73 -42.60
C LYS A 137 11.54 15.53 -41.41
N ALA A 138 12.59 16.36 -41.30
CA ALA A 138 13.53 16.29 -40.19
C ALA A 138 12.86 16.67 -38.86
N THR A 139 12.06 17.75 -38.85
CA THR A 139 11.34 18.20 -37.65
C THR A 139 10.20 17.25 -37.30
N GLU A 140 9.54 16.66 -38.30
CA GLU A 140 8.52 15.62 -38.11
C GLU A 140 9.11 14.40 -37.39
N SER A 141 10.23 13.86 -37.87
CA SER A 141 10.91 12.72 -37.26
C SER A 141 11.41 13.02 -35.84
N GLU A 142 11.89 14.23 -35.59
CA GLU A 142 12.31 14.69 -34.26
C GLU A 142 11.11 14.77 -33.30
N LEU A 143 9.97 15.31 -33.76
CA LEU A 143 8.73 15.38 -33.00
C LEU A 143 8.17 13.99 -32.69
N GLU A 144 8.13 13.08 -33.66
CA GLU A 144 7.74 11.68 -33.45
C GLU A 144 8.62 11.00 -32.40
N THR A 145 9.94 11.19 -32.49
CA THR A 145 10.89 10.62 -31.52
C THR A 145 10.65 11.16 -30.11
N HIS A 146 10.35 12.46 -30.00
CA HIS A 146 10.04 13.12 -28.73
C HIS A 146 8.73 12.62 -28.11
N LEU A 147 7.68 12.51 -28.92
CA LEU A 147 6.35 12.04 -28.50
C LEU A 147 6.35 10.56 -28.08
N ASN A 148 7.26 9.76 -28.63
CA ASN A 148 7.43 8.35 -28.24
C ASN A 148 8.19 8.16 -26.91
N LYS A 149 8.68 9.24 -26.28
CA LYS A 149 9.42 9.19 -25.00
C LYS A 149 8.85 10.15 -23.96
N PRO A 150 7.57 10.04 -23.60
CA PRO A 150 7.01 10.85 -22.52
C PRO A 150 7.62 10.42 -21.18
N PRO A 151 7.87 11.37 -20.26
CA PRO A 151 8.23 11.04 -18.88
C PRO A 151 7.14 10.16 -18.24
N VAL A 152 7.56 9.17 -17.46
CA VAL A 152 6.65 8.21 -16.83
C VAL A 152 6.35 8.68 -15.40
N PRO A 153 5.07 8.83 -15.02
CA PRO A 153 4.73 9.22 -13.66
C PRO A 153 5.23 8.16 -12.66
N PRO A 154 5.85 8.56 -11.54
CA PRO A 154 6.29 7.61 -10.54
C PRO A 154 5.10 6.92 -9.89
N GLN A 155 5.33 5.68 -9.43
CA GLN A 155 4.31 4.89 -8.76
C GLN A 155 4.46 4.98 -7.24
N ILE A 156 3.35 5.25 -6.56
CA ILE A 156 3.30 5.18 -5.10
C ILE A 156 3.24 3.70 -4.67
N ARG A 157 4.06 3.34 -3.69
CA ARG A 157 4.08 2.00 -3.06
C ARG A 157 3.79 2.16 -1.59
N ARG A 158 2.56 1.86 -1.18
CA ARG A 158 2.08 2.02 0.19
C ARG A 158 1.34 0.78 0.67
N THR A 159 1.59 0.37 1.90
CA THR A 159 0.99 -0.84 2.47
C THR A 159 -0.24 -0.51 3.28
N ILE A 160 -0.18 0.49 4.15
CA ILE A 160 -1.21 0.76 5.17
C ILE A 160 -2.08 1.95 4.78
N PHE A 161 -3.38 1.72 4.68
CA PHE A 161 -4.41 2.72 4.43
C PHE A 161 -5.33 2.82 5.64
N ASN A 162 -5.50 4.03 6.19
CA ASN A 162 -6.35 4.23 7.35
C ASN A 162 -7.79 4.52 6.95
N GLU A 163 -7.97 5.43 5.99
CA GLU A 163 -9.24 5.80 5.38
C GLU A 163 -8.97 6.15 3.92
N THR A 164 -9.66 5.52 2.99
CA THR A 164 -9.55 5.84 1.57
C THR A 164 -10.87 5.53 0.87
N THR A 165 -11.20 6.28 -0.17
CA THR A 165 -12.41 6.04 -0.95
C THR A 165 -12.21 4.83 -1.87
N ILE A 166 -13.31 4.23 -2.34
CA ILE A 166 -13.25 3.11 -3.30
C ILE A 166 -12.49 3.52 -4.56
N GLU A 167 -12.69 4.74 -5.05
CA GLU A 167 -11.99 5.28 -6.21
C GLU A 167 -10.49 5.42 -5.94
N GLY A 168 -10.11 5.87 -4.74
CA GLY A 168 -8.72 5.94 -4.30
C GLY A 168 -8.06 4.57 -4.29
N MET A 169 -8.76 3.54 -3.79
CA MET A 169 -8.28 2.16 -3.80
C MET A 169 -8.14 1.61 -5.23
N LEU A 170 -9.15 1.80 -6.08
CA LEU A 170 -9.14 1.29 -7.45
C LEU A 170 -8.00 1.91 -8.26
N LYS A 171 -7.74 3.21 -8.09
CA LYS A 171 -6.60 3.88 -8.70
C LYS A 171 -5.27 3.34 -8.18
N TYR A 172 -5.17 3.03 -6.88
CA TYR A 172 -3.96 2.42 -6.33
C TYR A 172 -3.69 1.02 -6.93
N TYR A 173 -4.75 0.25 -7.16
CA TYR A 173 -4.69 -1.08 -7.76
C TYR A 173 -4.39 -1.09 -9.26
N SER A 174 -4.82 -0.07 -10.00
CA SER A 174 -4.53 0.03 -11.44
C SER A 174 -3.04 0.18 -11.74
N ASP A 175 -2.27 0.69 -10.76
CA ASP A 175 -0.90 1.13 -10.95
C ASP A 175 0.14 0.08 -10.55
N SER A 176 -0.17 -1.22 -10.76
CA SER A 176 0.72 -2.39 -10.52
C SER A 176 0.87 -2.84 -9.05
N ASN A 177 0.20 -2.19 -8.10
CA ASN A 177 0.21 -2.62 -6.71
C ASN A 177 -0.73 -3.81 -6.49
N ARG A 178 -0.24 -4.84 -5.78
CA ARG A 178 -0.94 -6.13 -5.64
C ARG A 178 -1.55 -6.37 -4.26
N SER A 179 -1.19 -5.56 -3.26
CA SER A 179 -1.58 -5.76 -1.87
C SER A 179 -1.60 -4.44 -1.12
N PHE A 180 -2.54 -4.34 -0.19
CA PHE A 180 -2.71 -3.23 0.73
C PHE A 180 -3.50 -3.68 1.96
N ALA A 181 -3.37 -2.96 3.05
CA ALA A 181 -4.07 -3.18 4.30
C ALA A 181 -4.96 -1.98 4.62
N LEU A 182 -6.23 -2.25 4.92
CA LEU A 182 -7.15 -1.27 5.48
C LEU A 182 -7.18 -1.42 6.99
N VAL A 183 -6.71 -0.40 7.69
CA VAL A 183 -6.55 -0.42 9.14
C VAL A 183 -7.22 0.81 9.72
N SER A 184 -8.41 0.65 10.30
CA SER A 184 -9.09 1.72 11.03
C SER A 184 -9.08 1.42 12.53
N SER A 185 -8.83 2.46 13.33
CA SER A 185 -9.01 2.44 14.78
C SER A 185 -10.41 2.86 15.22
N GLU A 186 -11.24 3.36 14.30
CA GLU A 186 -12.61 3.82 14.54
C GLU A 186 -13.59 2.93 13.77
N GLY A 187 -14.54 2.32 14.49
CA GLY A 187 -15.63 1.57 13.89
C GLY A 187 -16.77 2.52 13.54
N GLY A 188 -16.74 3.10 12.34
CA GLY A 188 -17.76 3.98 11.79
C GLY A 188 -17.95 3.72 10.31
#